data_AF-A0A7X5QGD2-F1
#
_entry.id   AF-A0A7X5QGD2-F1
#
_cell.length_a   1.000
_cell.length_b   1.000
_cell.length_c   1.000
_cell.angle_alpha   90.00
_cell.angle_beta   90.00
_cell.angle_gamma   90.00
#
_symmetry.space_group_name_H-M   'P 1'
#
loop_
_entity.id
_entity.type
_entity.pdbx_description
1 polymer ?
#
loop_
_entity_poly.entity_id
_entity_poly.type
_entity_poly.pdbx_seq_one_letter_code
_entity_poly.pdbx_strand_id
1 'polypeptide(L)'
;MEMFNPPHPGEIIADSLEELGLGIRDLARALNVAPSTVQRLVSCKAAVTPEMAVKLSKVLGSSPRLWLKLQESYQTADKPC
;
A
#
# COMPACT_ATOMS: atom_id res chain seq x y z
N MET A 1 -18.89 19.86 -2.22
CA MET A 1 -18.64 18.45 -2.55
C MET A 1 -17.18 18.18 -2.25
N GLU A 2 -16.88 17.64 -1.08
CA GLU A 2 -15.54 17.12 -0.82
C GLU A 2 -15.34 15.95 -1.77
N MET A 3 -14.50 16.14 -2.79
CA MET A 3 -13.96 15.06 -3.60
C MET A 3 -13.03 14.25 -2.70
N PHE A 4 -13.62 13.45 -1.81
CA PHE A 4 -12.88 12.50 -1.00
C PHE A 4 -12.46 11.38 -1.95
N ASN A 5 -11.34 11.57 -2.64
CA ASN A 5 -10.68 10.48 -3.34
C ASN A 5 -9.83 9.78 -2.28
N PRO A 6 -10.32 8.67 -1.66
CA PRO A 6 -9.51 7.98 -0.67
C PRO A 6 -8.21 7.56 -1.36
N PRO A 7 -7.05 8.03 -0.87
CA PRO A 7 -5.78 7.70 -1.49
C PRO A 7 -5.64 6.18 -1.50
N HIS A 8 -5.26 5.62 -2.65
CA HIS A 8 -5.06 4.19 -2.74
C HIS A 8 -3.92 3.80 -1.78
N PRO A 9 -4.01 2.70 -1.02
CA PRO A 9 -2.92 2.29 -0.13
C PRO A 9 -1.56 2.19 -0.85
N GLY A 10 -1.55 1.87 -2.13
CA GLY A 10 -0.36 1.89 -2.99
C GLY A 10 0.27 3.26 -3.22
N GLU A 11 -0.53 4.33 -3.29
CA GLU A 11 -0.02 5.72 -3.40
C GLU A 11 0.64 6.14 -2.09
N ILE A 12 -0.01 5.86 -0.95
CA ILE A 12 0.55 6.14 0.38
C ILE A 12 1.90 5.42 0.57
N ILE A 13 2.01 4.19 0.06
CA ILE A 13 3.26 3.43 0.10
C ILE A 13 4.32 4.09 -0.79
N ALA A 14 3.96 4.58 -1.97
CA ALA A 14 4.90 5.29 -2.84
C ALA A 14 5.40 6.58 -2.19
N ASP A 15 4.50 7.39 -1.61
CA ASP A 15 4.86 8.61 -0.89
C ASP A 15 5.79 8.30 0.30
N SER A 16 5.46 7.26 1.08
CA SER A 16 6.30 6.82 2.20
C SER A 16 7.70 6.39 1.73
N LEU A 17 7.80 5.77 0.55
CA LEU A 17 9.08 5.38 -0.02
C LEU A 17 9.89 6.58 -0.49
N GLU A 18 9.25 7.57 -1.09
CA GLU A 18 9.89 8.82 -1.50
C GLU A 18 10.40 9.60 -0.29
N GLU A 19 9.61 9.73 0.77
CA GLU A 19 10.01 10.37 2.03
C GLU A 19 11.20 9.68 2.71
N LEU A 20 11.22 8.34 2.69
CA LEU A 20 12.31 7.54 3.25
C LEU A 20 13.53 7.44 2.31
N GLY A 21 13.44 7.93 1.07
CA GLY A 21 14.47 7.77 0.05
C GLY A 21 14.72 6.30 -0.34
N LEU A 22 13.72 5.44 -0.17
CA LEU A 22 13.79 4.00 -0.45
C LEU A 22 13.16 3.67 -1.80
N GLY A 23 13.74 2.71 -2.52
CA GLY A 23 13.14 2.22 -3.76
C GLY A 23 12.10 1.12 -3.53
N ILE A 24 11.28 0.84 -4.55
CA ILE A 24 10.39 -0.33 -4.61
C ILE A 24 11.14 -1.63 -4.28
N ARG A 25 12.39 -1.75 -4.74
CA ARG A 25 13.24 -2.92 -4.50
C ARG A 25 13.64 -3.07 -3.03
N ASP A 26 13.88 -1.96 -2.34
CA ASP A 26 14.25 -1.96 -0.93
C ASP A 26 13.04 -2.35 -0.08
N LEU A 27 11.86 -1.82 -0.41
CA LEU A 27 10.61 -2.25 0.22
C LEU A 27 10.33 -3.74 -0.02
N ALA A 28 10.52 -4.22 -1.25
CA ALA A 28 10.31 -5.62 -1.59
C ALA A 28 11.24 -6.54 -0.79
N ARG A 29 12.50 -6.14 -0.59
CA ARG A 29 13.45 -6.85 0.28
C ARG A 29 13.01 -6.83 1.73
N ALA A 30 12.58 -5.68 2.25
CA ALA A 30 12.12 -5.54 3.63
C ALA A 30 10.85 -6.35 3.93
N LEU A 31 9.92 -6.44 2.97
CA LEU A 31 8.68 -7.22 3.07
C LEU A 31 8.88 -8.72 2.73
N ASN A 32 10.09 -9.09 2.28
CA ASN A 32 10.43 -10.41 1.76
C ASN A 32 9.41 -10.88 0.69
N VAL A 33 9.21 -10.06 -0.34
CA VAL A 33 8.33 -10.35 -1.48
C VAL A 33 9.03 -9.99 -2.80
N ALA A 34 8.49 -10.47 -3.92
CA ALA A 34 8.98 -10.06 -5.22
C ALA A 34 8.76 -8.55 -5.46
N PRO A 35 9.71 -7.84 -6.09
CA PRO A 35 9.53 -6.44 -6.46
C PRO A 35 8.30 -6.19 -7.34
N SER A 36 7.93 -7.17 -8.17
CA SER A 36 6.70 -7.15 -8.97
C SER A 36 5.43 -7.09 -8.11
N THR A 37 5.42 -7.69 -6.93
CA THR A 37 4.29 -7.62 -5.99
C THR A 37 4.12 -6.19 -5.46
N VAL A 38 5.20 -5.56 -5.03
CA VAL A 38 5.17 -4.16 -4.56
C VAL A 38 4.79 -3.22 -5.70
N GLN A 39 5.36 -3.41 -6.89
CA GLN A 39 5.03 -2.59 -8.05
C GLN A 39 3.54 -2.69 -8.41
N ARG A 40 2.95 -3.89 -8.37
CA ARG A 40 1.51 -4.06 -8.58
C ARG A 40 0.69 -3.38 -7.50
N LEU A 41 1.13 -3.43 -6.24
CA LEU A 41 0.47 -2.77 -5.12
C LEU A 41 0.44 -1.25 -5.30
N VAL A 42 1.58 -0.66 -5.67
CA VAL A 42 1.72 0.78 -5.95
C VAL A 42 0.92 1.18 -7.20
N SER A 43 0.86 0.32 -8.22
CA SER A 43 0.10 0.57 -9.45
C SER A 43 -1.39 0.26 -9.34
N CYS A 44 -1.93 0.06 -8.14
CA CYS A 44 -3.30 -0.39 -7.86
C CYS A 44 -3.69 -1.76 -8.43
N LYS A 45 -2.81 -2.49 -9.13
CA LYS A 45 -3.07 -3.81 -9.73
C LYS A 45 -3.12 -4.97 -8.72
N ALA A 46 -2.95 -4.67 -7.43
CA ALA A 46 -3.00 -5.65 -6.34
C ALA A 46 -3.63 -5.02 -5.10
N ALA A 47 -4.56 -5.75 -4.48
CA ALA A 47 -5.10 -5.39 -3.18
C ALA A 47 -4.11 -5.70 -2.05
N VAL A 48 -4.18 -4.90 -0.98
CA VAL A 48 -3.50 -5.16 0.28
C VAL A 48 -4.20 -6.29 1.02
N THR A 49 -3.54 -7.45 1.10
CA THR A 49 -4.03 -8.59 1.89
C THR A 49 -3.72 -8.40 3.38
N PRO A 50 -4.40 -9.10 4.30
CA PRO A 50 -4.10 -9.05 5.74
C PRO A 50 -2.63 -9.38 6.06
N GLU A 51 -2.06 -10.34 5.34
CA GLU A 51 -0.63 -10.68 5.47
C GLU A 51 0.26 -9.51 5.04
N MET A 52 -0.10 -8.83 3.95
CA MET A 52 0.65 -7.66 3.47
C MET A 52 0.54 -6.50 4.45
N ALA A 53 -0.64 -6.26 5.02
CA ALA A 53 -0.85 -5.23 6.04
C ALA A 53 0.02 -5.43 7.28
N VAL A 54 0.20 -6.68 7.73
CA VAL A 54 1.12 -7.00 8.84
C VAL A 54 2.57 -6.73 8.44
N LYS A 55 2.99 -7.10 7.23
CA LYS A 55 4.35 -6.81 6.76
C LYS A 55 4.61 -5.31 6.63
N LEU A 56 3.67 -4.56 6.03
CA LEU A 56 3.74 -3.12 5.90
C LEU A 56 3.81 -2.43 7.27
N SER A 57 3.02 -2.87 8.24
CA SER A 57 3.10 -2.33 9.61
C SER A 57 4.47 -2.47 10.27
N LYS A 58 5.25 -3.49 9.90
CA LYS A 58 6.58 -3.73 10.45
C LYS A 58 7.66 -2.91 9.75
N VAL A 59 7.46 -2.58 8.47
CA VAL A 59 8.45 -1.88 7.65
C VAL A 59 8.21 -0.37 7.63
N LEU A 60 6.98 0.04 7.28
CA LEU A 60 6.58 1.45 7.20
C LEU A 60 6.01 1.98 8.51
N GLY A 61 5.76 1.10 9.49
CA GLY A 61 5.02 1.46 10.69
C GLY A 61 3.52 1.52 10.45
N SER A 62 2.81 2.17 11.38
CA SER A 62 1.34 2.14 11.46
C SER A 62 0.76 0.78 11.83
N SER A 63 -0.57 0.66 11.84
CA SER A 63 -1.26 -0.58 12.25
C SER A 63 -1.72 -1.41 11.04
N PRO A 64 -1.69 -2.76 11.12
CA PRO A 64 -2.23 -3.61 10.05
C PRO A 64 -3.70 -3.29 9.74
N ARG A 65 -4.47 -2.93 10.77
CA ARG A 65 -5.89 -2.54 10.61
C ARG A 65 -6.05 -1.28 9.78
N LEU A 66 -5.13 -0.31 9.92
CA LEU A 66 -5.15 0.92 9.13
C LEU A 66 -4.93 0.61 7.65
N TRP A 67 -3.93 -0.23 7.32
CA TRP A 67 -3.66 -0.66 5.94
C TRP A 67 -4.86 -1.38 5.31
N LEU A 68 -5.55 -2.23 6.06
CA LEU A 68 -6.77 -2.89 5.59
C LEU A 68 -7.93 -1.91 5.41
N LYS A 69 -8.11 -0.96 6.35
CA LYS A 69 -9.15 0.06 6.26
C LYS A 69 -8.96 0.96 5.03
N LEU A 70 -7.72 1.27 4.67
CA LEU A 70 -7.41 2.01 3.43
C LEU A 70 -7.85 1.23 2.19
N GLN A 71 -7.55 -0.07 2.14
CA GLN A 71 -8.00 -0.94 1.06
C GLN A 71 -9.53 -1.04 0.98
N GLU A 72 -10.21 -1.19 2.12
CA GLU A 72 -11.69 -1.24 2.19
C GLU A 72 -12.33 0.09 1.73
N SER A 73 -11.77 1.21 2.17
CA SER A 73 -12.23 2.54 1.78
C SER A 73 -12.08 2.77 0.27
N TYR A 74 -10.98 2.28 -0.32
CA TYR A 74 -10.77 2.33 -1.76
C TYR A 74 -11.71 1.38 -2.53
N GLN A 75 -11.87 0.15 -2.07
CA GLN A 75 -12.74 -0.85 -2.73
C GLN A 75 -14.21 -0.42 -2.74
N THR A 76 -14.66 0.27 -1.69
CA THR A 76 -16.02 0.83 -1.62
C THR A 76 -16.27 1.93 -2.66
N ALA A 77 -15.21 2.56 -3.18
CA ALA A 77 -15.31 3.63 -4.17
C ALA A 77 -15.51 3.11 -5.62
N ASP A 78 -15.78 1.81 -5.82
CA ASP A 78 -16.04 1.16 -7.12
C ASP A 78 -15.00 1.54 -8.19
N LYS A 79 -13.73 1.66 -7.79
CA LYS A 79 -12.62 1.86 -8.71
C LYS A 79 -11.95 0.51 -8.95
N PRO A 80 -11.90 0.01 -10.20
CA PRO A 80 -11.20 -1.22 -10.49
C PRO A 80 -9.71 -1.00 -10.25
N CYS A 81 -9.17 -1.77 -9.32
CA CYS A 81 -7.77 -2.16 -9.32
C CYS A 81 -7.38 -2.82 -10.65
#